data_AF-A0A3D1IRK9-F1
#
_entry.id   AF-A0A3D1IRK9-F1
#
_cell.length_a   1.000
_cell.length_b   1.000
_cell.length_c   1.000
_cell.angle_alpha   90.00
_cell.angle_beta   90.00
_cell.angle_gamma   90.00
#
_symmetry.space_group_name_H-M   'P 1'
#
loop_
_entity.id
_entity.type
_entity.pdbx_description
1 polymer ?
#
loop_
_entity_poly.entity_id
_entity_poly.type
_entity_poly.pdbx_seq_one_letter_code
_entity_poly.pdbx_strand_id
1 'polypeptide(L)'
;DHWAIGQLFPIMPLQRLNERPTREATLADITCDSDGAVRQFIDLEGTRDTLPLHALKPAGRKAEPYYLGIFLVGAYQDVIGVLHNLFGRVNEMHVFLDSDEPDGYYIEETLQGHSICDCLTTMQYDRRELTRQMKRQIDAAIQADRVQPSVGMQMLLDYERGLDDYTYLSF
;
A
#
# COMPACT_ATOMS: atom_id res chain seq x y z
N ASP A 1 5.59 0.15 -16.11
CA ASP A 1 5.66 -0.81 -17.24
C ASP A 1 4.43 -1.68 -17.47
N HIS A 2 3.87 -2.37 -16.47
CA HIS A 2 2.72 -3.27 -16.71
C HIS A 2 1.55 -2.56 -17.43
N TRP A 3 1.12 -1.42 -16.88
CA TRP A 3 0.05 -0.59 -17.46
C TRP A 3 0.40 -0.04 -18.85
N ALA A 4 1.63 0.47 -19.04
CA ALA A 4 2.00 1.23 -20.24
C ALA A 4 2.33 0.35 -21.46
N ILE A 5 2.97 -0.79 -21.25
CA ILE A 5 3.52 -1.62 -22.34
C ILE A 5 3.19 -3.11 -22.21
N GLY A 6 2.33 -3.50 -21.26
CA GLY A 6 1.94 -4.90 -21.07
C GLY A 6 3.08 -5.78 -20.53
N GLN A 7 4.07 -5.18 -19.85
CA GLN A 7 5.17 -5.93 -19.26
C GLN A 7 4.64 -6.98 -18.27
N LEU A 8 5.14 -8.21 -18.41
CA LEU A 8 4.81 -9.31 -17.52
C LEU A 8 5.80 -9.37 -16.36
N PHE A 9 5.29 -9.62 -15.16
CA PHE A 9 6.08 -9.88 -13.96
C PHE A 9 5.68 -11.25 -13.40
N PRO A 10 6.62 -12.08 -12.93
CA PRO A 10 6.27 -13.28 -12.19
C PRO A 10 5.57 -12.88 -10.88
N ILE A 11 4.40 -13.46 -10.64
CA ILE A 11 3.63 -13.24 -9.42
C ILE A 11 3.30 -14.60 -8.82
N MET A 12 3.60 -14.80 -7.54
CA MET A 12 3.27 -16.03 -6.82
C MET A 12 3.02 -15.80 -5.34
N PRO A 13 2.31 -16.72 -4.66
CA PRO A 13 2.19 -16.69 -3.21
C PRO A 13 3.57 -16.80 -2.54
N LEU A 14 3.75 -16.14 -1.39
CA LEU A 14 4.94 -16.31 -0.54
C LEU A 14 4.75 -17.40 0.53
N GLN A 15 3.59 -18.04 0.53
CA GLN A 15 3.15 -18.98 1.55
C GLN A 15 2.50 -20.19 0.89
N ARG A 16 2.39 -21.30 1.63
CA ARG A 16 1.62 -22.50 1.23
C ARG A 16 2.10 -23.11 -0.10
N LEU A 17 3.39 -22.97 -0.42
CA LEU A 17 3.98 -23.44 -1.69
C LEU A 17 3.95 -24.96 -1.88
N ASN A 18 3.69 -25.71 -0.81
CA ASN A 18 3.49 -27.16 -0.80
C ASN A 18 2.01 -27.58 -0.95
N GLU A 19 1.08 -26.62 -0.98
CA GLU A 19 -0.34 -26.88 -1.21
C GLU A 19 -0.67 -26.62 -2.68
N ARG A 20 -1.62 -27.38 -3.25
CA ARG A 20 -2.08 -27.12 -4.61
C ARG A 20 -3.06 -25.94 -4.63
N PRO A 21 -2.85 -24.92 -5.49
CA PRO A 21 -3.84 -23.86 -5.71
C PRO A 21 -5.19 -24.41 -6.22
N THR A 22 -6.30 -23.83 -5.77
CA THR A 22 -7.66 -24.32 -6.08
C THR A 22 -8.60 -23.22 -6.61
N ARG A 23 -8.10 -22.01 -6.80
CA ARG A 23 -8.86 -20.84 -7.26
C ARG A 23 -8.13 -20.20 -8.42
N GLU A 24 -8.86 -19.82 -9.45
CA GLU A 24 -8.35 -18.94 -10.50
C GLU A 24 -8.70 -17.51 -10.13
N ALA A 25 -7.72 -16.60 -10.14
CA ALA A 25 -7.89 -15.23 -9.71
C ALA A 25 -7.33 -14.23 -10.71
N THR A 26 -7.91 -13.03 -10.72
CA THR A 26 -7.34 -11.83 -11.33
C THR A 26 -6.97 -10.89 -10.20
N LEU A 27 -5.85 -10.18 -10.31
CA LEU A 27 -5.40 -9.26 -9.29
C LEU A 27 -5.78 -7.84 -9.68
N ALA A 28 -6.48 -7.15 -8.80
CA ALA A 28 -6.71 -5.71 -8.88
C ALA A 28 -6.06 -5.05 -7.68
N ASP A 29 -5.48 -3.87 -7.88
CA ASP A 29 -5.00 -3.04 -6.80
C ASP A 29 -6.16 -2.29 -6.12
N ILE A 30 -5.82 -1.40 -5.20
CA ILE A 30 -6.77 -0.63 -4.39
C ILE A 30 -7.05 0.76 -4.95
N THR A 31 -6.61 1.04 -6.17
CA THR A 31 -6.91 2.29 -6.85
C THR A 31 -8.38 2.32 -7.28
N CYS A 32 -8.93 3.52 -7.50
CA CYS A 32 -10.27 3.67 -8.05
C CYS A 32 -10.34 3.48 -9.58
N ASP A 33 -9.20 3.19 -10.23
CA ASP A 33 -9.10 3.03 -11.67
C ASP A 33 -9.22 1.55 -12.05
N SER A 34 -10.08 1.25 -13.02
CA SER A 34 -10.24 -0.10 -13.54
C SER A 34 -9.01 -0.63 -14.29
N ASP A 35 -8.08 0.25 -14.67
CA ASP A 35 -6.78 -0.13 -15.25
C ASP A 35 -5.79 -0.67 -14.21
N GLY A 36 -6.05 -0.45 -12.91
CA GLY A 36 -5.28 -1.00 -11.79
C GLY A 36 -5.46 -2.51 -11.59
N ALA A 37 -5.30 -3.30 -12.66
CA ALA A 37 -5.47 -4.74 -12.63
C ALA A 37 -4.48 -5.49 -13.52
N VAL A 38 -3.97 -6.60 -13.01
CA VAL A 38 -3.16 -7.56 -13.77
C VAL A 38 -4.08 -8.55 -14.48
N ARG A 39 -4.13 -8.45 -15.81
CA ARG A 39 -5.00 -9.27 -16.67
C ARG A 39 -4.29 -10.41 -17.38
N GLN A 40 -2.95 -10.39 -17.40
CA GLN A 40 -2.13 -11.44 -18.01
C GLN A 40 -0.99 -11.84 -17.08
N PHE A 41 -0.79 -13.14 -16.96
CA PHE A 41 0.18 -13.80 -16.08
C PHE A 41 1.09 -14.71 -16.90
N ILE A 42 2.31 -14.95 -16.41
CA ILE A 42 3.28 -15.86 -17.03
C ILE A 42 2.85 -17.32 -16.81
N ASP A 43 2.96 -18.14 -17.85
CA ASP A 43 2.74 -19.59 -17.79
C ASP A 43 3.81 -20.35 -18.60
N LEU A 44 3.89 -21.67 -18.41
CA LEU A 44 4.90 -22.53 -19.05
C LEU A 44 4.90 -22.43 -20.58
N GLU A 45 3.72 -22.27 -21.20
CA GLU A 45 3.55 -22.22 -22.66
C GLU A 45 3.25 -20.81 -23.18
N GLY A 46 3.37 -19.77 -22.34
CA GLY A 46 3.14 -18.38 -22.74
C GLY A 46 2.50 -17.55 -21.63
N THR A 47 1.23 -17.19 -21.84
CA THR A 47 0.48 -16.35 -20.89
C THR A 47 -0.88 -16.95 -20.55
N ARG A 48 -1.39 -16.62 -19.37
CA ARG A 48 -2.74 -16.96 -18.91
C ARG A 48 -3.46 -15.72 -18.42
N ASP A 49 -4.79 -15.74 -18.51
CA ASP A 49 -5.64 -14.62 -18.08
C ASP A 49 -5.91 -14.62 -16.56
N THR A 50 -5.58 -15.73 -15.89
CA THR A 50 -5.78 -15.92 -14.45
C THR A 50 -4.54 -16.49 -13.78
N LEU A 51 -4.41 -16.20 -12.49
CA LEU A 51 -3.39 -16.72 -11.60
C LEU A 51 -3.99 -17.78 -10.68
N PRO A 52 -3.49 -19.03 -10.71
CA PRO A 52 -3.87 -20.06 -9.75
C PRO A 52 -3.41 -19.68 -8.33
N LEU A 53 -4.35 -19.49 -7.41
CA LEU A 53 -4.11 -19.16 -6.01
C LEU A 53 -4.83 -20.13 -5.06
N HIS A 54 -4.41 -20.12 -3.80
CA HIS A 54 -5.08 -20.88 -2.75
C HIS A 54 -6.38 -20.20 -2.33
N ALA A 55 -7.37 -20.97 -1.90
CA ALA A 55 -8.52 -20.40 -1.21
C ALA A 55 -8.06 -19.68 0.07
N LEU A 56 -8.54 -18.45 0.28
CA LEU A 56 -8.29 -17.69 1.50
C LEU A 56 -8.97 -18.38 2.69
N LYS A 57 -8.21 -18.59 3.76
CA LYS A 57 -8.71 -19.18 5.00
C LYS A 57 -9.30 -18.09 5.89
N PRO A 58 -10.43 -18.34 6.57
CA PRO A 58 -11.01 -17.37 7.49
C PRO A 58 -10.23 -17.34 8.82
N ALA A 59 -9.94 -16.13 9.31
CA ALA A 59 -9.44 -15.80 10.64
C ALA A 59 -10.48 -14.90 11.36
N GLY A 60 -11.50 -15.53 11.94
CA GLY A 60 -12.62 -14.81 12.56
C GLY A 60 -13.46 -14.05 11.53
N ARG A 61 -13.51 -12.71 11.63
CA ARG A 61 -14.24 -11.86 10.66
C ARG A 61 -13.41 -11.46 9.44
N LYS A 62 -12.12 -11.81 9.40
CA LYS A 62 -11.19 -11.46 8.32
C LYS A 62 -10.63 -12.72 7.67
N ALA A 63 -9.91 -12.57 6.56
CA ALA A 63 -9.07 -13.64 6.03
C ALA A 63 -7.73 -13.68 6.79
N GLU A 64 -7.10 -14.85 6.84
CA GLU A 64 -5.69 -14.96 7.20
C GLU A 64 -4.81 -14.13 6.22
N PRO A 65 -3.72 -13.50 6.69
CA PRO A 65 -2.81 -12.76 5.81
C PRO A 65 -2.27 -13.65 4.70
N TYR A 66 -2.43 -13.21 3.45
CA TYR A 66 -2.02 -13.96 2.26
C TYR A 66 -1.15 -13.07 1.37
N TYR A 67 0.17 -13.23 1.49
CA TYR A 67 1.13 -12.39 0.79
C TYR A 67 1.45 -12.93 -0.60
N LEU A 68 1.50 -12.01 -1.57
CA LEU A 68 1.97 -12.26 -2.94
C LEU A 68 3.32 -11.56 -3.12
N GLY A 69 4.24 -12.23 -3.80
CA GLY A 69 5.47 -11.62 -4.30
C GLY A 69 5.31 -11.25 -5.77
N ILE A 70 5.78 -10.07 -6.14
CA ILE A 70 5.92 -9.62 -7.53
C ILE A 70 7.41 -9.50 -7.79
N PHE A 71 7.93 -10.32 -8.69
CA PHE A 71 9.37 -10.48 -8.89
C PHE A 71 9.85 -9.77 -10.16
N LEU A 72 11.17 -9.61 -10.27
CA LEU A 72 11.83 -8.96 -11.40
C LEU A 72 11.42 -7.50 -11.62
N VAL A 73 11.09 -6.79 -10.53
CA VAL A 73 10.69 -5.38 -10.53
C VAL A 73 11.87 -4.41 -10.33
N GLY A 74 13.09 -4.91 -10.13
CA GLY A 74 14.25 -4.08 -9.74
C GLY A 74 14.84 -3.18 -10.84
N ALA A 75 14.25 -3.14 -12.03
CA ALA A 75 14.66 -2.25 -13.11
C ALA A 75 13.50 -1.34 -13.52
N TYR A 76 13.76 -0.04 -13.67
CA TYR A 76 12.82 1.02 -14.05
C TYR A 76 11.66 1.33 -13.08
N GLN A 77 11.10 0.33 -12.40
CA GLN A 77 9.82 0.47 -11.68
C GLN A 77 9.84 1.51 -10.56
N ASP A 78 10.95 1.61 -9.81
CA ASP A 78 11.06 2.55 -8.71
C ASP A 78 11.09 4.02 -9.17
N VAL A 79 11.61 4.27 -10.38
CA VAL A 79 11.80 5.64 -10.90
C VAL A 79 10.61 6.09 -11.77
N ILE A 80 9.91 5.16 -12.41
CA ILE A 80 8.77 5.45 -13.31
C ILE A 80 7.43 5.46 -12.56
N GLY A 81 7.39 5.03 -11.30
CA GLY A 81 6.20 5.04 -10.47
C GLY A 81 5.52 6.42 -10.39
N VAL A 82 4.19 6.44 -10.46
CA VAL A 82 3.35 7.65 -10.36
C VAL A 82 2.46 7.59 -9.12
N LEU A 83 2.18 8.75 -8.53
CA LEU A 83 1.34 8.93 -7.34
C LEU A 83 -0.17 8.87 -7.65
N HIS A 84 -0.62 7.83 -8.34
CA HIS A 84 -2.04 7.68 -8.69
C HIS A 84 -2.89 7.52 -7.40
N ASN A 85 -3.98 8.28 -7.30
CA ASN A 85 -4.79 8.42 -6.07
C ASN A 85 -3.99 8.81 -4.81
N LEU A 86 -2.82 9.45 -4.98
CA LEU A 86 -1.90 9.79 -3.89
C LEU A 86 -1.42 8.58 -3.08
N PHE A 87 -1.45 7.37 -3.66
CA PHE A 87 -0.68 6.25 -3.12
C PHE A 87 0.81 6.53 -3.34
N GLY A 88 1.52 6.62 -2.22
CA GLY A 88 2.91 7.01 -2.19
C GLY A 88 3.89 5.87 -2.43
N ARG A 89 5.18 6.17 -2.27
CA ARG A 89 6.22 5.12 -2.26
C ARG A 89 5.90 4.10 -1.17
N VAL A 90 6.20 2.84 -1.48
CA VAL A 90 6.10 1.75 -0.50
C VAL A 90 7.30 1.74 0.44
N ASN A 91 7.17 1.06 1.58
CA ASN A 91 8.33 0.73 2.42
C ASN A 91 9.32 -0.15 1.63
N GLU A 92 10.60 0.10 1.81
CA GLU A 92 11.70 -0.64 1.18
C GLU A 92 12.67 -1.10 2.28
N MET A 93 13.26 -2.29 2.09
CA MET A 93 14.22 -2.87 3.02
C MET A 93 15.39 -3.47 2.26
N HIS A 94 16.61 -3.25 2.75
CA HIS A 94 17.81 -3.88 2.21
C HIS A 94 18.19 -5.05 3.10
N VAL A 95 18.12 -6.26 2.54
CA VAL A 95 18.30 -7.52 3.25
C VAL A 95 19.59 -8.19 2.80
N PHE A 96 20.46 -8.50 3.74
CA PHE A 96 21.76 -9.13 3.49
C PHE A 96 21.80 -10.51 4.14
N LEU A 97 22.36 -11.48 3.42
CA LEU A 97 22.59 -12.82 3.96
C LEU A 97 23.89 -12.84 4.75
N ASP A 98 23.82 -13.37 5.96
CA ASP A 98 24.98 -13.55 6.84
C ASP A 98 24.83 -14.86 7.61
N SER A 99 25.81 -15.74 7.51
CA SER A 99 25.79 -17.04 8.20
C SER A 99 26.02 -16.94 9.70
N ASP A 100 26.56 -15.82 10.18
CA ASP A 100 26.80 -15.58 11.60
C ASP A 100 25.54 -15.06 12.31
N GLU A 101 24.55 -14.57 11.56
CA GLU A 101 23.26 -14.13 12.08
C GLU A 101 22.34 -15.33 12.41
N PRO A 102 21.60 -15.31 13.53
CA PRO A 102 20.76 -16.43 13.96
C PRO A 102 19.74 -16.90 12.92
N ASP A 103 19.17 -15.95 12.16
CA ASP A 103 18.17 -16.20 11.13
C ASP A 103 18.78 -16.33 9.72
N GLY A 104 20.11 -16.24 9.59
CA GLY A 104 20.83 -16.33 8.33
C GLY A 104 20.81 -15.06 7.47
N TYR A 105 20.25 -13.97 8.00
CA TYR A 105 20.19 -12.67 7.36
C TYR A 105 20.05 -11.54 8.39
N TYR A 106 20.36 -10.31 7.97
CA TYR A 106 20.02 -9.09 8.70
C TYR A 106 19.42 -8.03 7.77
N ILE A 107 18.71 -7.05 8.35
CA ILE A 107 18.19 -5.88 7.65
C ILE A 107 19.17 -4.74 7.88
N GLU A 108 19.83 -4.29 6.81
CA GLU A 108 20.79 -3.18 6.88
C GLU A 108 20.08 -1.83 6.96
N GLU A 109 19.09 -1.62 6.10
CA GLU A 109 18.38 -0.36 5.98
C GLU A 109 16.88 -0.61 5.81
N THR A 110 16.07 0.26 6.42
CA THR A 110 14.63 0.35 6.19
C THR A 110 14.29 1.77 5.78
N LEU A 111 13.77 1.91 4.57
CA LEU A 111 13.29 3.18 4.04
C LEU A 111 11.77 3.20 4.18
N GLN A 112 11.28 4.17 4.96
CA GLN A 112 9.85 4.34 5.16
C GLN A 112 9.20 4.88 3.87
N GLY A 113 8.07 4.28 3.50
CA GLY A 113 7.23 4.78 2.43
C GLY A 113 6.56 6.10 2.80
N HIS A 114 5.89 6.71 1.83
CA HIS A 114 5.32 8.05 2.03
C HIS A 114 4.11 8.04 2.97
N SER A 115 4.08 9.03 3.85
CA SER A 115 2.88 9.44 4.58
C SER A 115 1.90 10.20 3.68
N ILE A 116 0.67 10.39 4.16
CA ILE A 116 -0.32 11.25 3.50
C ILE A 116 0.24 12.67 3.32
N CYS A 117 0.93 13.20 4.33
CA CYS A 117 1.56 14.53 4.28
C CYS A 117 2.63 14.64 3.20
N ASP A 118 3.46 13.61 3.01
CA ASP A 118 4.50 13.61 1.98
C ASP A 118 3.86 13.74 0.59
N CYS A 119 2.83 12.95 0.32
CA CYS A 119 2.08 13.02 -0.94
C CYS A 119 1.40 14.36 -1.14
N LEU A 120 0.74 14.92 -0.11
CA LEU A 120 0.12 16.24 -0.19
C LEU A 120 1.16 17.35 -0.44
N THR A 121 2.35 17.23 0.14
CA THR A 121 3.46 18.18 -0.08
C THR A 121 3.90 18.20 -1.54
N THR A 122 3.94 17.04 -2.22
CA THR A 122 4.22 16.99 -3.67
C THR A 122 3.17 17.71 -4.52
N MET A 123 1.95 17.82 -4.00
CA MET A 123 0.84 18.58 -4.59
C MET A 123 0.81 20.05 -4.13
N GLN A 124 1.91 20.54 -3.55
CA GLN A 124 2.10 21.92 -3.07
C GLN A 124 1.19 22.32 -1.90
N TYR A 125 0.63 21.36 -1.17
CA TYR A 125 -0.02 21.64 0.10
C TYR A 125 1.01 21.81 1.21
N ASP A 126 0.78 22.76 2.10
CA ASP A 126 1.58 22.96 3.30
C ASP A 126 0.87 22.38 4.52
N ARG A 127 1.58 21.55 5.29
CA ARG A 127 1.04 20.90 6.49
C ARG A 127 0.48 21.91 7.50
N ARG A 128 1.20 22.99 7.76
CA ARG A 128 0.79 23.98 8.78
C ARG A 128 -0.45 24.71 8.32
N GLU A 129 -0.56 25.00 7.03
CA GLU A 129 -1.74 25.61 6.44
C GLU A 129 -2.96 24.70 6.52
N LEU A 130 -2.81 23.41 6.16
CA LEU A 130 -3.85 22.40 6.27
C LEU A 130 -4.39 22.29 7.71
N THR A 131 -3.50 22.12 8.69
CA THR A 131 -3.85 22.08 10.11
C THR A 131 -4.54 23.37 10.57
N ARG A 132 -4.04 24.54 10.16
CA ARG A 132 -4.63 25.83 10.50
C ARG A 132 -6.04 25.98 9.94
N GLN A 133 -6.28 25.55 8.72
CA GLN A 133 -7.61 25.59 8.10
C GLN A 133 -8.57 24.62 8.77
N MET A 134 -8.13 23.40 9.10
CA MET A 134 -8.95 22.44 9.84
C MET A 134 -9.34 22.99 11.22
N LYS A 135 -8.37 23.55 11.96
CA LYS A 135 -8.62 24.20 13.25
C LYS A 135 -9.67 25.31 13.15
N ARG A 136 -9.60 26.18 12.13
CA ARG A 136 -10.60 27.24 11.93
C ARG A 136 -12.01 26.68 11.72
N GLN A 137 -12.14 25.58 10.97
CA GLN A 137 -13.44 24.92 10.75
C GLN A 137 -14.00 24.34 12.05
N ILE A 138 -13.14 23.70 12.86
CA ILE A 138 -13.51 23.13 14.16
C ILE A 138 -13.91 24.24 15.15
N ASP A 139 -13.12 25.32 15.25
CA ASP A 139 -13.41 26.47 16.12
C ASP A 139 -14.79 27.08 15.78
N ALA A 140 -15.09 27.24 14.48
CA ALA A 140 -16.39 27.74 14.02
C ALA A 140 -17.54 26.77 14.33
N ALA A 141 -17.31 25.46 14.28
CA ALA A 141 -18.31 24.46 14.66
C ALA A 141 -18.60 24.47 16.16
N ILE A 142 -17.57 24.69 16.99
CA ILE A 142 -17.70 24.84 18.45
C ILE A 142 -18.49 26.12 18.77
N GLN A 143 -18.16 27.25 18.15
CA GLN A 143 -18.88 28.52 18.35
C GLN A 143 -20.36 28.44 17.96
N ALA A 144 -20.69 27.61 16.98
CA ALA A 144 -22.06 27.35 16.53
C ALA A 144 -22.78 26.23 17.31
N ASP A 145 -22.18 25.73 18.41
CA ASP A 145 -22.70 24.64 19.25
C ASP A 145 -23.02 23.34 18.48
N ARG A 146 -22.31 23.09 17.36
CA ARG A 146 -22.45 21.86 16.57
C ARG A 146 -21.53 20.74 17.05
N VAL A 147 -20.45 21.08 17.74
CA VAL A 147 -19.43 20.15 18.24
C VAL A 147 -18.99 20.59 19.63
N GLN A 148 -18.93 19.65 20.57
CA GLN A 148 -18.41 19.92 21.92
C GLN A 148 -16.90 20.22 21.87
N PRO A 149 -16.38 21.19 22.65
CA PRO A 149 -14.97 21.58 22.60
C PRO A 149 -13.97 20.41 22.73
N SER A 150 -14.24 19.46 23.64
CA SER A 150 -13.39 18.27 23.84
C SER A 150 -13.34 17.38 22.61
N VAL A 151 -14.49 17.18 21.94
CA VAL A 151 -14.59 16.40 20.70
C VAL A 151 -13.90 17.13 19.55
N GLY A 152 -14.07 18.45 19.44
CA GLY A 152 -13.39 19.24 18.42
C GLY A 152 -11.87 19.18 18.53
N MET A 153 -11.33 19.26 19.76
CA MET A 153 -9.88 19.13 19.96
C MET A 153 -9.39 17.71 19.61
N GLN A 154 -10.16 16.67 19.94
CA GLN A 154 -9.84 15.30 19.55
C GLN A 154 -9.82 15.14 18.03
N MET A 155 -10.80 15.70 17.31
CA MET A 155 -10.84 15.68 15.84
C MET A 155 -9.61 16.36 15.21
N LEU A 156 -9.14 17.47 15.80
CA LEU A 156 -7.94 18.15 15.32
C LEU A 156 -6.68 17.29 15.52
N LEU A 157 -6.55 16.65 16.68
CA LEU A 157 -5.45 15.72 16.97
C LEU A 157 -5.47 14.50 16.05
N ASP A 158 -6.65 13.95 15.77
CA ASP A 158 -6.81 12.82 14.85
C ASP A 158 -6.47 13.23 13.42
N TYR A 159 -6.85 14.44 13.00
CA TYR A 159 -6.48 14.99 11.69
C TYR A 159 -4.97 15.17 11.55
N GLU A 160 -4.31 15.77 12.55
CA GLU A 160 -2.85 15.96 12.54
C GLU A 160 -2.10 14.63 12.50
N ARG A 161 -2.57 13.63 13.25
CA ARG A 161 -2.04 12.27 13.23
C ARG A 161 -2.26 11.59 11.88
N GLY A 162 -3.45 11.73 11.31
CA GLY A 162 -3.78 11.16 10.00
C GLY A 162 -2.88 11.67 8.87
N LEU A 163 -2.36 12.89 8.97
CA LEU A 163 -1.37 13.39 8.01
C LEU A 163 -0.05 12.59 8.05
N ASP A 164 0.33 12.03 9.20
CA ASP A 164 1.52 11.19 9.35
C ASP A 164 1.27 9.71 9.03
N ASP A 165 0.01 9.31 8.82
CA ASP A 165 -0.33 7.93 8.50
C ASP A 165 0.20 7.54 7.13
N TYR A 166 0.50 6.26 6.98
CA TYR A 166 0.93 5.67 5.72
C TYR A 166 -0.19 5.74 4.68
N THR A 167 0.16 5.96 3.43
CA THR A 167 -0.82 6.16 2.34
C THR A 167 -1.66 4.92 2.02
N TYR A 168 -1.23 3.72 2.45
CA TYR A 168 -1.92 2.46 2.18
C TYR A 168 -2.90 2.08 3.30
N LEU A 169 -3.84 1.21 2.96
CA LEU A 169 -4.94 0.84 3.85
C LEU A 169 -4.47 -0.01 5.03
N SER A 170 -5.05 0.26 6.21
CA SER A 170 -5.03 -0.64 7.36
C SER A 170 -6.37 -1.40 7.43
N PHE A 171 -6.32 -2.72 7.59
CA PHE A 171 -7.51 -3.58 7.61
C PHE A 171 -7.74 -4.20 8.97
#